data_AF-A0A1Q7C111-F1
#
_entry.id   AF-A0A1Q7C111-F1
#
_cell.length_a   1.000
_cell.length_b   1.000
_cell.length_c   1.000
_cell.angle_alpha   90.00
_cell.angle_beta   90.00
_cell.angle_gamma   90.00
#
_symmetry.space_group_name_H-M   'P 1'
#
loop_
_entity.id
_entity.type
_entity.pdbx_description
1 polymer ?
#
loop_
_entity_poly.entity_id
_entity_poly.type
_entity_poly.pdbx_seq_one_letter_code
_entity_poly.pdbx_strand_id
1 'polypeptide(L)'
;MGCVHRVEGRHLVSEMYDPFAYLPPGYRIEDHPTTASTLIQCWLSASDIRILAIPDTDPNLALIRDLNPTWFGKLGYLQEARWDVEAVTIPTPGSGECAAAKSAVR
;
A
#
# COMPACT_ATOMS: atom_id res chain seq x y z
N MET A 1 15.55 15.65 -31.90
CA MET A 1 15.31 16.19 -30.54
C MET A 1 13.88 15.86 -30.17
N GLY A 2 13.67 14.85 -29.32
CA GLY A 2 12.33 14.40 -28.92
C GLY A 2 11.76 15.30 -27.83
N CYS A 3 10.50 15.71 -28.01
CA CYS A 3 9.75 16.54 -27.07
C CYS A 3 9.49 15.78 -25.77
N VAL A 4 10.32 16.02 -24.75
CA VAL A 4 10.02 15.60 -23.39
C VAL A 4 8.89 16.48 -22.87
N HIS A 5 7.69 15.92 -22.77
CA HIS A 5 6.59 16.58 -22.07
C HIS A 5 6.99 16.66 -20.59
N ARG A 6 7.30 17.88 -20.12
CA ARG A 6 7.49 18.11 -18.68
C ARG A 6 6.15 17.90 -18.00
N VAL A 7 6.10 16.97 -17.06
CA VAL A 7 5.02 16.94 -16.07
C VAL A 7 5.16 18.24 -15.29
N GLU A 8 4.18 19.13 -15.36
CA GLU A 8 4.14 20.28 -14.45
C GLU A 8 4.05 19.74 -13.03
N GLY A 9 5.14 19.89 -12.27
CA GLY A 9 5.33 19.30 -10.93
C GLY A 9 4.46 19.91 -9.83
N ARG A 10 3.20 20.25 -10.13
CA ARG A 10 2.20 20.74 -9.19
C ARG A 10 0.91 20.03 -9.58
N HIS A 11 0.28 19.36 -8.61
CA HIS A 11 -0.86 18.44 -8.76
C HIS A 11 -0.48 16.95 -8.92
N LEU A 12 0.34 16.44 -8.00
CA LEU A 12 0.15 15.07 -7.52
C LEU A 12 -1.13 15.07 -6.66
N VAL A 13 -2.30 15.13 -7.31
CA VAL A 13 -3.56 14.78 -6.65
C VAL A 13 -3.64 13.26 -6.75
N SER A 14 -2.82 12.59 -5.93
CA SER A 14 -3.04 11.19 -5.64
C SER A 14 -4.15 11.18 -4.60
N GLU A 15 -5.29 10.57 -4.93
CA GLU A 15 -6.24 10.19 -3.90
C GLU A 15 -5.47 9.35 -2.87
N MET A 16 -5.33 9.91 -1.67
CA MET A 16 -4.58 9.29 -0.60
C MET A 16 -5.47 8.27 0.07
N TYR A 17 -5.47 7.06 -0.49
CA TYR A 17 -6.16 5.95 0.11
C TYR A 17 -5.27 5.29 1.16
N ASP A 18 -5.81 5.18 2.37
CA ASP A 18 -5.25 4.30 3.38
C ASP A 18 -5.50 2.83 2.96
N PRO A 19 -4.46 2.03 2.65
CA PRO A 19 -4.62 0.60 2.35
C PRO A 19 -5.36 -0.17 3.46
N PHE A 20 -5.25 0.29 4.71
CA PHE A 20 -5.77 -0.41 5.88
C PHE A 20 -7.26 -0.15 6.10
N ALA A 21 -7.81 0.91 5.51
CA ALA A 21 -9.25 1.19 5.53
C ALA A 21 -10.09 0.09 4.83
N TYR A 22 -9.46 -0.77 4.04
CA TYR A 22 -10.10 -1.91 3.37
C TYR A 22 -10.23 -3.15 4.25
N LEU A 23 -9.57 -3.18 5.42
CA LEU A 23 -9.76 -4.24 6.40
C LEU A 23 -11.13 -4.07 7.08
N PRO A 24 -11.82 -5.17 7.45
CA PRO A 24 -13.08 -5.06 8.16
C PRO A 24 -12.93 -4.28 9.48
N PRO A 25 -14.00 -3.63 9.97
CA PRO A 25 -13.97 -2.94 11.26
C PRO A 25 -13.51 -3.87 12.40
N GLY A 26 -12.52 -3.44 13.17
CA GLY A 26 -11.95 -4.21 14.28
C GLY A 26 -10.99 -5.32 13.87
N TYR A 27 -10.74 -5.51 12.56
CA TYR A 27 -9.79 -6.50 12.06
C TYR A 27 -8.36 -6.03 12.30
N ARG A 28 -7.59 -6.83 13.05
CA ARG A 28 -6.19 -6.54 13.37
C ARG A 28 -5.26 -7.37 12.49
N ILE A 29 -4.19 -6.76 12.00
CA ILE A 29 -3.20 -7.43 11.15
C ILE A 29 -2.51 -8.54 11.95
N GLU A 30 -2.23 -8.29 13.22
CA GLU A 30 -1.52 -9.20 14.12
C GLU A 30 -2.27 -10.50 14.41
N ASP A 31 -3.62 -10.45 14.43
CA ASP A 31 -4.45 -11.62 14.68
C ASP A 31 -4.49 -12.55 13.45
N HIS A 32 -4.32 -11.97 12.25
CA HIS A 32 -4.47 -12.67 10.97
C HIS A 32 -3.45 -12.18 9.91
N PRO A 33 -2.13 -12.32 10.16
CA PRO A 33 -1.08 -11.65 9.38
C PRO A 33 -1.04 -12.08 7.92
N THR A 34 -1.28 -13.37 7.64
CA THR A 34 -1.31 -13.90 6.28
C THR A 34 -2.51 -13.36 5.51
N THR A 35 -3.72 -13.48 6.07
CA THR A 35 -4.95 -12.99 5.41
C THR A 35 -4.91 -11.48 5.22
N ALA A 36 -4.42 -10.73 6.21
CA ALA A 36 -4.24 -9.28 6.11
C ALA A 36 -3.27 -8.91 4.98
N SER A 37 -2.10 -9.56 4.92
CA SER A 37 -1.13 -9.35 3.84
C SER A 37 -1.73 -9.64 2.47
N THR A 38 -2.46 -10.75 2.30
CA THR A 38 -3.13 -11.07 1.03
C THR A 38 -4.20 -10.04 0.66
N LEU A 39 -5.01 -9.55 1.62
CA LEU A 39 -6.01 -8.52 1.34
C LEU A 39 -5.36 -7.22 0.87
N ILE A 40 -4.28 -6.80 1.53
CA ILE A 40 -3.53 -5.59 1.18
C ILE A 40 -2.85 -5.75 -0.18
N GLN A 41 -2.23 -6.91 -0.45
CA GLN A 41 -1.66 -7.25 -1.76
C GLN A 41 -2.71 -7.12 -2.87
N CYS A 42 -3.89 -7.68 -2.65
CA CYS A 42 -5.00 -7.66 -3.59
C CYS A 42 -5.51 -6.23 -3.84
N TRP A 43 -5.56 -5.41 -2.78
CA TRP A 43 -5.95 -4.02 -2.91
C TRP A 43 -4.92 -3.18 -3.69
N LEU A 44 -3.64 -3.29 -3.33
CA LEU A 44 -2.53 -2.62 -4.01
C LEU A 44 -2.45 -3.02 -5.49
N SER A 45 -2.68 -4.31 -5.78
CA SER A 45 -2.69 -4.83 -7.16
C SER A 45 -3.90 -4.32 -7.96
N ALA A 46 -5.08 -4.27 -7.35
CA ALA A 46 -6.30 -3.84 -8.04
C ALA A 46 -6.32 -2.32 -8.30
N SER A 47 -5.70 -1.54 -7.40
CA SER A 47 -5.64 -0.09 -7.48
C SER A 47 -4.44 0.42 -8.31
N ASP A 48 -3.59 -0.49 -8.77
CA ASP A 48 -2.34 -0.20 -9.49
C ASP A 48 -1.42 0.81 -8.79
N ILE A 49 -1.44 0.82 -7.45
CA ILE A 49 -0.65 1.77 -6.66
C ILE A 49 0.83 1.39 -6.75
N ARG A 50 1.67 2.39 -7.03
CA ARG A 50 3.13 2.25 -7.13
C ARG A 50 3.90 3.13 -6.16
N ILE A 51 3.23 4.09 -5.53
CA ILE A 51 3.79 4.97 -4.51
C ILE A 51 2.79 5.10 -3.37
N LEU A 52 3.25 4.92 -2.14
CA LEU A 52 2.50 5.23 -0.93
C LEU A 52 3.16 6.41 -0.22
N ALA A 53 2.34 7.35 0.25
CA ALA A 53 2.75 8.41 1.16
C ALA A 53 1.87 8.32 2.40
N ILE A 54 2.47 8.07 3.55
CA ILE A 54 1.75 7.63 4.75
C ILE A 54 2.48 8.11 6.02
N PRO A 55 1.77 8.41 7.13
CA PRO A 55 2.42 8.85 8.37
C PRO A 55 3.55 7.95 8.83
N ASP A 56 4.67 8.57 9.23
CA ASP A 56 5.85 7.85 9.74
C ASP A 56 5.58 7.10 11.06
N THR A 57 4.45 7.38 11.70
CA THR A 57 3.96 6.71 12.91
C THR A 57 2.84 5.70 12.66
N ASP A 58 2.51 5.36 11.41
CA ASP A 58 1.43 4.40 11.13
C ASP A 58 1.84 2.98 11.59
N PRO A 59 1.13 2.39 12.58
CA PRO A 59 1.52 1.09 13.13
C PRO A 59 1.22 -0.06 12.16
N ASN A 60 0.20 0.08 11.31
CA ASN A 60 -0.18 -0.96 10.35
C ASN A 60 0.85 -1.04 9.21
N LEU A 61 1.40 0.10 8.81
CA LEU A 61 2.51 0.15 7.85
C LEU A 61 3.75 -0.55 8.38
N ALA A 62 4.14 -0.28 9.64
CA ALA A 62 5.26 -0.95 10.27
C ALA A 62 5.09 -2.48 10.25
N LEU A 63 3.91 -2.96 10.67
CA LEU A 63 3.59 -4.40 10.66
C LEU A 63 3.66 -5.00 9.24
N ILE A 64 3.13 -4.31 8.24
CA ILE A 64 3.09 -4.83 6.87
C ILE A 64 4.45 -4.80 6.19
N ARG A 65 5.32 -3.82 6.50
CA ARG A 65 6.73 -3.83 6.12
C ARG A 65 7.46 -5.02 6.74
N ASP A 66 7.25 -5.30 8.02
CA ASP A 66 7.89 -6.42 8.71
C ASP A 66 7.44 -7.77 8.15
N LEU A 67 6.15 -7.91 7.84
CA LEU A 67 5.59 -9.13 7.22
C LEU A 67 6.02 -9.31 5.76
N ASN A 68 6.26 -8.22 5.04
CA ASN A 68 6.52 -8.23 3.60
C ASN A 68 7.71 -7.30 3.25
N PRO A 69 8.94 -7.64 3.66
CA PRO A 69 10.10 -6.74 3.64
C PRO A 69 10.57 -6.33 2.23
N THR A 70 10.11 -7.02 1.19
CA THR A 70 10.47 -6.73 -0.20
C THR A 70 9.43 -5.87 -0.93
N TRP A 71 8.27 -5.61 -0.31
CA TRP A 71 7.18 -4.91 -0.98
C TRP A 71 7.39 -3.40 -1.06
N PHE A 72 8.13 -2.83 -0.12
CA PHE A 72 8.24 -1.39 0.04
C PHE A 72 9.70 -0.95 -0.07
N GLY A 73 9.95 0.07 -0.87
CA GLY A 73 11.26 0.69 -1.02
C GLY A 73 11.19 2.17 -0.67
N LYS A 74 12.02 2.64 0.27
CA LYS A 74 12.02 4.06 0.66
C LYS A 74 12.44 4.95 -0.51
N LEU A 75 11.58 5.90 -0.87
CA LEU A 75 11.84 6.92 -1.89
C LEU A 75 12.18 8.28 -1.27
N GLY A 76 11.61 8.59 -0.11
CA GLY A 76 11.83 9.88 0.53
C GLY A 76 11.01 10.08 1.79
N TYR A 77 10.95 11.33 2.23
CA TYR A 77 10.20 11.77 3.41
C TYR A 77 9.66 13.18 3.17
N LEU A 78 8.38 13.38 3.46
CA LEU A 78 7.71 14.68 3.40
C LEU A 78 7.72 15.30 4.80
N GLN A 79 8.59 16.28 5.02
CA GLN A 79 8.85 16.87 6.34
C GLN A 79 7.61 17.55 6.92
N GLU A 80 6.88 18.31 6.11
CA GLU A 80 5.74 19.12 6.53
C GLU A 80 4.55 18.26 6.98
N ALA A 81 4.39 17.08 6.39
CA ALA A 81 3.31 16.13 6.70
C ALA A 81 3.77 15.01 7.67
N ARG A 82 5.07 14.88 7.89
CA ARG A 82 5.71 13.76 8.61
C ARG A 82 5.39 12.39 8.03
N TRP A 83 5.52 12.28 6.71
CA TRP A 83 5.17 11.05 5.98
C TRP A 83 6.40 10.40 5.35
N ASP A 84 6.49 9.09 5.45
CA ASP A 84 7.36 8.31 4.57
C ASP A 84 6.73 8.24 3.18
N VAL A 85 7.58 8.31 2.16
CA VAL A 85 7.18 8.05 0.76
C VAL A 85 7.91 6.81 0.28
N GLU A 86 7.14 5.83 -0.19
CA GLU A 86 7.65 4.51 -0.56
C GLU A 86 7.18 4.07 -1.94
N ALA A 87 8.08 3.42 -2.67
CA ALA A 87 7.75 2.63 -3.84
C ALA A 87 7.06 1.34 -3.39
N VAL A 88 6.05 0.93 -4.15
CA VAL A 88 5.32 -0.33 -3.93
C VAL A 88 5.68 -1.31 -5.05
N THR A 89 6.24 -2.45 -4.67
CA THR A 89 6.59 -3.57 -5.55
C THR A 89 6.06 -4.87 -4.97
N ILE A 90 4.80 -5.17 -5.26
CA ILE A 90 4.14 -6.39 -4.77
C ILE A 90 4.20 -7.52 -5.81
N PRO A 91 4.27 -8.79 -5.37
CA PRO A 91 4.02 -9.91 -6.27
C PRO A 91 2.57 -9.86 -6.77
N THR A 92 2.33 -10.30 -8.00
CA THR A 92 0.97 -10.45 -8.52
C THR A 92 0.23 -11.53 -7.72
N PRO A 93 -0.96 -11.24 -7.17
CA PRO A 93 -1.76 -12.26 -6.48
C PRO A 93 -2.08 -13.44 -7.40
N GLY A 94 -2.08 -14.64 -6.84
CA GLY A 94 -2.51 -15.85 -7.53
C GLY A 94 -3.99 -15.81 -7.91
N SER A 95 -4.36 -16.59 -8.92
CA SER A 95 -5.75 -16.70 -9.36
C SER A 95 -6.65 -17.18 -8.22
N GLY A 96 -7.64 -16.37 -7.84
CA GLY A 96 -8.61 -16.71 -6.79
C GLY A 96 -8.18 -16.38 -5.36
N GLU A 97 -6.91 -16.04 -5.11
CA GLU A 97 -6.42 -15.71 -3.75
C GLU A 97 -7.17 -14.51 -3.17
N CYS A 98 -7.41 -13.48 -3.98
CA CYS A 98 -8.15 -12.29 -3.54
C CYS A 98 -9.61 -12.58 -3.19
N ALA A 99 -10.26 -13.50 -3.90
CA ALA A 99 -11.63 -13.87 -3.60
C ALA A 99 -11.71 -14.72 -2.32
N ALA A 100 -10.75 -15.63 -2.13
CA ALA A 100 -10.63 -16.44 -0.93
C ALA A 100 -10.36 -15.57 0.31
N ALA A 101 -9.39 -14.66 0.24
CA ALA A 101 -9.05 -13.77 1.35
C ALA A 101 -10.23 -12.86 1.74
N LYS A 102 -10.94 -12.29 0.75
CA LYS A 102 -12.17 -11.50 1.01
C LYS A 102 -13.28 -12.32 1.66
N SER A 103 -13.37 -13.62 1.35
CA SER A 103 -14.38 -14.50 1.94
C SER A 103 -14.02 -14.91 3.37
N ALA A 104 -12.73 -15.00 3.69
CA ALA A 104 -12.24 -15.36 5.03
C ALA A 104 -12.48 -14.29 6.11
N VAL A 105 -12.81 -13.07 5.69
CA VAL A 105 -13.00 -11.91 6.59
C VAL A 105 -14.44 -11.35 6.58
N ARG A 106 -15.35 -12.07 5.93
CA ARG A 106 -16.81 -11.83 5.98
C ARG A 106 -17.43 -12.61 7.12
#